data_AF-A0A423S480-F1
#
_entry.id   AF-A0A423S480-F1
#
_cell.length_a   1.000
_cell.length_b   1.000
_cell.length_c   1.000
_cell.angle_alpha   90.00
_cell.angle_beta   90.00
_cell.angle_gamma   90.00
#
_symmetry.space_group_name_H-M   'P 1'
#
loop_
_entity.id
_entity.type
_entity.pdbx_description
1 polymer ?
#
loop_
_entity_poly.entity_id
_entity_poly.type
_entity_poly.pdbx_seq_one_letter_code
_entity_poly.pdbx_strand_id
1 'polypeptide(L)'
;MPAQRMTMRKIKDVLCLKLQARLSREHIATALHISKGVVAKYIGLAGAAGLDWTGLDWASIRDLDETQLEHRLLSKPVKRSDYVLPDYGRI
;
A
#
# COMPACT_ATOMS: atom_id res chain seq x y z
N MET A 1 -11.23 -16.31 -14.31
CA MET A 1 -10.47 -15.32 -15.12
C MET A 1 -9.26 -14.88 -14.30
N PRO A 2 -8.03 -14.88 -14.83
CA PRO A 2 -6.89 -14.34 -14.11
C PRO A 2 -7.12 -12.83 -13.93
N ALA A 3 -7.10 -12.35 -12.68
CA ALA A 3 -7.24 -10.93 -12.40
C ALA A 3 -6.06 -10.21 -13.06
N GLN A 4 -6.34 -9.28 -13.98
CA GLN A 4 -5.33 -8.43 -14.61
C GLN A 4 -4.53 -7.75 -13.50
N ARG A 5 -3.31 -8.23 -13.25
CA ARG A 5 -2.42 -7.62 -12.27
C ARG A 5 -2.05 -6.23 -12.79
N MET A 6 -2.26 -5.22 -11.95
CA MET A 6 -1.68 -3.90 -12.18
C MET A 6 -0.17 -4.04 -12.37
N THR A 7 0.38 -3.23 -13.28
CA THR A 7 1.83 -3.12 -13.44
C THR A 7 2.47 -2.49 -12.20
N MET A 8 3.69 -2.90 -11.87
CA MET A 8 4.43 -2.36 -10.72
C MET A 8 4.62 -0.85 -10.81
N ARG A 9 4.86 -0.34 -12.02
CA ARG A 9 4.83 1.10 -12.32
C ARG A 9 3.58 1.82 -11.78
N LYS A 10 2.38 1.30 -12.08
CA LYS A 10 1.11 1.89 -11.60
C LYS A 10 0.97 1.84 -10.08
N ILE A 11 1.48 0.78 -9.44
CA ILE A 11 1.49 0.66 -7.98
C ILE A 11 2.44 1.72 -7.39
N LYS A 12 3.60 1.95 -8.03
CA LYS A 12 4.55 2.99 -7.65
C LYS A 12 3.92 4.39 -7.76
N ASP A 13 3.13 4.66 -8.80
CA ASP A 13 2.36 5.91 -8.92
C ASP A 13 1.32 6.09 -7.81
N VAL A 14 0.59 5.02 -7.42
CA VAL A 14 -0.34 5.06 -6.27
C VAL A 14 0.38 5.50 -5.01
N LEU A 15 1.55 4.89 -4.73
CA LEU A 15 2.35 5.21 -3.56
C LEU A 15 2.92 6.63 -3.64
N CYS A 16 3.37 7.06 -4.82
CA CYS A 16 3.83 8.43 -5.07
C CYS A 16 2.75 9.45 -4.72
N LEU A 17 1.56 9.29 -5.29
CA LEU A 17 0.45 10.21 -5.08
C LEU A 17 -0.04 10.22 -3.63
N LYS A 18 0.08 9.09 -2.93
CA LYS A 18 -0.29 9.00 -1.51
C LYS A 18 0.75 9.67 -0.60
N LEU A 19 2.04 9.44 -0.86
CA LEU A 19 3.13 9.86 0.03
C LEU A 19 3.59 11.29 -0.26
N GLN A 20 3.72 11.67 -1.54
CA GLN A 20 4.17 13.01 -1.94
C GLN A 20 3.01 14.01 -1.97
N ALA A 21 1.91 13.66 -2.62
CA ALA A 21 0.79 14.59 -2.83
C ALA A 21 -0.27 14.52 -1.70
N ARG A 22 -0.09 13.63 -0.72
CA ARG A 22 -1.01 13.37 0.41
C ARG A 22 -2.47 13.22 -0.02
N LEU A 23 -2.70 12.72 -1.24
CA LEU A 23 -4.03 12.66 -1.83
C LEU A 23 -4.93 11.63 -1.14
N SER A 24 -6.23 11.91 -1.17
CA SER A 24 -7.26 10.96 -0.78
C SER A 24 -7.29 9.78 -1.76
N ARG A 25 -7.66 8.59 -1.26
CA ARG A 25 -7.77 7.35 -2.05
C ARG A 25 -8.64 7.51 -3.30
N GLU A 26 -9.64 8.38 -3.22
CA GLU A 26 -10.57 8.69 -4.32
C GLU A 26 -9.90 9.53 -5.41
N HIS A 27 -9.14 10.55 -5.04
CA HIS A 27 -8.37 11.33 -6.02
C HIS A 27 -7.31 10.48 -6.72
N ILE A 28 -6.66 9.57 -6.00
CA ILE A 28 -5.68 8.64 -6.59
C ILE A 28 -6.38 7.68 -7.57
N ALA A 29 -7.55 7.15 -7.19
CA ALA A 29 -8.34 6.26 -8.04
C ALA A 29 -8.74 6.95 -9.35
N THR A 30 -9.21 8.19 -9.26
CA THR A 30 -9.56 9.03 -10.41
C THR A 30 -8.34 9.35 -11.27
N ALA A 31 -7.23 9.76 -10.66
CA ALA A 31 -6.00 10.15 -11.38
C ALA A 31 -5.38 8.99 -12.16
N LEU A 32 -5.43 7.76 -11.62
CA LEU A 32 -4.85 6.57 -12.23
C LEU A 32 -5.86 5.69 -12.99
N HIS A 33 -7.12 6.14 -13.07
CA HIS A 33 -8.24 5.45 -13.71
C HIS A 33 -8.41 4.00 -13.23
N ILE A 34 -8.40 3.82 -11.91
CA ILE A 34 -8.41 2.50 -11.23
C ILE A 34 -9.46 2.50 -10.11
N SER A 35 -9.86 1.32 -9.65
CA SER A 35 -10.85 1.23 -8.58
C SER A 35 -10.29 1.68 -7.23
N LYS A 36 -11.12 2.37 -6.42
CA LYS A 36 -10.81 2.76 -5.02
C LYS A 36 -10.36 1.58 -4.15
N GLY A 37 -10.92 0.39 -4.38
CA GLY A 37 -10.52 -0.84 -3.69
C GLY A 37 -9.10 -1.30 -4.02
N VAL A 38 -8.66 -1.11 -5.26
CA VAL A 38 -7.29 -1.43 -5.69
C VAL A 38 -6.30 -0.48 -5.03
N VAL A 39 -6.62 0.82 -4.98
CA VAL A 39 -5.84 1.82 -4.24
C VAL A 39 -5.73 1.44 -2.77
N ALA A 40 -6.85 1.11 -2.12
CA ALA A 40 -6.86 0.72 -0.71
C ALA A 40 -6.03 -0.55 -0.45
N LYS A 41 -6.12 -1.55 -1.34
CA LYS A 41 -5.32 -2.78 -1.26
C LYS A 41 -3.82 -2.49 -1.25
N TYR A 42 -3.32 -1.71 -2.22
CA TYR A 42 -1.89 -1.45 -2.33
C TYR A 42 -1.36 -0.50 -1.26
N ILE A 43 -2.15 0.49 -0.83
CA ILE A 43 -1.79 1.32 0.33
C ILE A 43 -1.70 0.45 1.60
N GLY A 44 -2.64 -0.47 1.81
CA GLY A 44 -2.59 -1.40 2.94
C GLY A 44 -1.39 -2.34 2.90
N LEU A 45 -1.03 -2.85 1.71
CA LEU A 45 0.17 -3.66 1.52
C LEU A 45 1.45 -2.86 1.81
N ALA A 46 1.53 -1.62 1.33
CA ALA A 46 2.66 -0.73 1.61
C ALA A 46 2.79 -0.42 3.11
N GLY A 47 1.68 -0.13 3.78
CA GLY A 47 1.66 0.04 5.24
C GLY A 47 2.14 -1.19 5.99
N ALA A 48 1.67 -2.38 5.59
CA ALA A 48 2.11 -3.63 6.19
C ALA A 48 3.59 -3.97 5.90
N ALA A 49 4.11 -3.53 4.75
CA ALA A 49 5.51 -3.67 4.37
C ALA A 49 6.44 -2.61 5.01
N GLY A 50 5.90 -1.69 5.84
CA GLY A 50 6.67 -0.59 6.44
C GLY A 50 7.07 0.51 5.45
N LEU A 51 6.44 0.55 4.28
CA LEU A 51 6.65 1.54 3.21
C LEU A 51 5.71 2.76 3.36
N ASP A 52 5.22 3.00 4.58
CA ASP A 52 4.33 4.12 4.91
C ASP A 52 5.13 5.34 5.38
N TRP A 53 4.44 6.48 5.56
CA TRP A 53 5.03 7.78 5.92
C TRP A 53 5.88 7.77 7.20
N THR A 54 5.75 6.72 8.03
CA THR A 54 6.46 6.56 9.30
C THR A 54 7.74 5.75 9.23
N GLY A 55 7.99 4.98 8.16
CA GLY A 55 9.01 3.91 8.17
C GLY A 55 10.11 4.02 7.11
N LEU A 56 9.82 4.63 5.95
CA LEU A 56 10.79 4.79 4.87
C LEU A 56 10.61 6.15 4.17
N ASP A 57 11.73 6.81 3.89
CA ASP A 57 11.74 7.99 3.03
C ASP A 57 11.28 7.61 1.61
N TRP A 58 10.35 8.37 1.03
CA TRP A 58 9.82 8.13 -0.32
C TRP A 58 10.93 8.05 -1.39
N ALA A 59 12.04 8.77 -1.22
CA ALA A 59 13.16 8.71 -2.16
C ALA A 59 13.71 7.29 -2.28
N SER A 60 13.74 6.53 -1.18
CA SER A 60 14.15 5.13 -1.18
C SER A 60 13.18 4.23 -1.96
N ILE A 61 11.88 4.50 -1.91
CA ILE A 61 10.86 3.76 -2.69
C ILE A 61 10.98 4.12 -4.17
N ARG A 62 11.28 5.37 -4.50
CA ARG A 62 11.50 5.82 -5.88
C ARG A 62 12.71 5.13 -6.50
N ASP A 63 13.79 5.01 -5.75
CA ASP A 63 15.03 4.35 -6.16
C ASP A 63 14.91 2.82 -6.19
N LEU A 64 13.99 2.23 -5.41
CA LEU A 64 13.75 0.79 -5.39
C LEU A 64 13.32 0.27 -6.76
N ASP A 65 13.97 -0.80 -7.22
CA ASP A 65 13.61 -1.47 -8.46
C ASP A 65 12.18 -2.06 -8.39
N GLU A 66 11.52 -2.21 -9.54
CA GLU A 66 10.14 -2.72 -9.61
C GLU A 66 10.04 -4.13 -9.01
N THR A 67 11.08 -4.95 -9.19
CA THR A 67 11.17 -6.30 -8.62
C THR A 67 11.37 -6.27 -7.10
N GLN A 68 12.17 -5.35 -6.57
CA GLN A 68 12.36 -5.21 -5.13
C GLN A 68 11.08 -4.70 -4.45
N LEU A 69 10.37 -3.77 -5.11
CA LEU A 69 9.09 -3.26 -4.64
C LEU A 69 8.05 -4.38 -4.63
N GLU A 70 7.99 -5.18 -5.70
CA GLU A 70 7.13 -6.36 -5.76
C GLU A 70 7.43 -7.31 -4.61
N HIS A 71 8.71 -7.65 -4.39
CA HIS A 71 9.10 -8.53 -3.30
C HIS A 71 8.68 -7.94 -1.95
N ARG A 72 8.92 -6.66 -1.68
CA ARG A 72 8.49 -6.03 -0.41
C ARG A 72 6.97 -6.03 -0.20
N LEU A 73 6.19 -5.80 -1.26
CA LEU A 73 4.73 -5.72 -1.19
C LEU A 73 4.06 -7.09 -1.16
N LEU A 74 4.64 -8.09 -1.83
CA LEU A 74 4.06 -9.43 -2.00
C LEU A 74 4.69 -10.48 -1.07
N SER A 75 5.93 -10.28 -0.61
CA SER A 75 6.46 -11.04 0.52
C SER A 75 5.60 -10.70 1.72
N LYS A 76 4.89 -11.71 2.22
CA LYS A 76 3.96 -11.61 3.35
C LYS A 76 4.52 -10.65 4.40
N PRO A 77 3.91 -9.47 4.59
CA PRO A 77 4.22 -8.71 5.78
C PRO A 77 3.77 -9.57 6.95
N VAL A 78 4.72 -9.90 7.84
CA VAL A 78 4.41 -10.48 9.14
C VAL A 78 3.56 -9.42 9.84
N LYS A 79 2.23 -9.53 9.72
CA LYS A 79 1.31 -8.72 10.49
C LYS A 79 1.70 -8.92 11.95
N ARG A 80 2.33 -7.93 12.58
CA ARG A 80 2.12 -7.67 13.99
C ARG A 80 0.69 -7.16 14.08
N SER A 81 -0.23 -8.12 14.11
CA SER A 81 -1.60 -7.86 14.44
C SER A 81 -1.61 -7.59 15.94
N ASP A 82 -1.38 -6.34 16.33
CA ASP A 82 -1.77 -5.82 17.64
C ASP A 82 -3.30 -5.68 17.68
N TYR A 83 -4.00 -6.74 17.27
CA TYR A 83 -5.44 -6.82 17.39
C TYR A 83 -5.69 -7.12 18.86
N VAL A 84 -5.71 -6.06 19.67
CA VAL A 84 -6.25 -6.11 21.02
C VAL A 84 -7.70 -6.56 20.86
N LEU A 85 -7.97 -7.80 21.26
CA LEU A 85 -9.31 -8.33 21.39
C LEU A 85 -10.06 -7.37 22.33
N PRO A 86 -11.16 -6.72 21.91
CA PRO A 86 -11.99 -6.02 22.88
C PRO A 86 -12.55 -7.08 23.82
N ASP A 87 -12.21 -6.96 25.09
CA ASP A 87 -12.69 -7.88 26.13
C ASP A 87 -14.19 -7.65 26.31
N TYR A 88 -15.02 -8.40 25.56
CA TYR A 88 -16.47 -8.38 25.67
C TYR A 88 -16.98 -9.16 26.90
N GLY A 89 -16.14 -9.34 27.93
CA GLY A 89 -16.41 -10.20 29.07
C GLY A 89 -16.25 -9.51 30.41
N ARG A 90 -17.06 -8.47 30.70
CA ARG A 90 -17.48 -8.13 32.08
C ARG A 90 -18.52 -7.02 32.08
N ILE A 91 -19.80 -7.41 32.07
CA ILE A 91 -20.80 -7.16 33.13
C ILE A 91 -22.06 -7.98 32.84
#